data_AF-A0A1Y3BVX2-F1
#
_entry.id   AF-A0A1Y3BVX2-F1
#
_cell.length_a   1.000
_cell.length_b   1.000
_cell.length_c   1.000
_cell.angle_alpha   90.00
_cell.angle_beta   90.00
_cell.angle_gamma   90.00
#
_symmetry.space_group_name_H-M   'P 1'
#
loop_
_entity.id
_entity.type
_entity.pdbx_description
1 polymer ?
#
loop_
_entity_poly.entity_id
_entity_poly.type
_entity_poly.pdbx_seq_one_letter_code
_entity_poly.pdbx_strand_id
1 'polypeptide(L)'
;MSASLTTQLLAISVISLQRQLIHNNNVNRTSFDNNYDYIIIGSGSAGAVVANRLAAYNSSSLRILLLEAGGPQSVVSDMPGLTPWLVGSEMDWQYLTVPQTNIGQAFRDHRIRQPKG
;
A
#
# COMPACT_ATOMS: atom_id res chain seq x y z
N MET A 1 -4.58 16.96 33.50
CA MET A 1 -5.89 16.32 33.31
C MET A 1 -5.71 15.26 32.23
N SER A 2 -5.77 13.96 32.58
CA SER A 2 -5.67 12.89 31.58
C SER A 2 -6.96 12.85 30.75
N ALA A 3 -6.83 12.76 29.43
CA ALA A 3 -7.98 12.54 28.57
C ALA A 3 -8.59 11.16 28.88
N SER A 4 -9.93 11.07 28.89
CA SER A 4 -10.63 9.79 29.02
C SER A 4 -10.27 8.87 27.86
N LEU A 5 -10.21 7.56 28.12
CA LEU A 5 -10.01 6.53 27.09
C LEU A 5 -11.02 6.68 25.93
N THR A 6 -12.26 7.08 26.26
CA THR A 6 -13.30 7.34 25.24
C THR A 6 -12.94 8.48 24.31
N THR A 7 -12.37 9.57 24.85
CA THR A 7 -11.91 10.71 24.04
C THR A 7 -10.73 10.32 23.15
N GLN A 8 -9.82 9.49 23.64
CA GLN A 8 -8.68 8.99 22.85
C GLN A 8 -9.14 8.08 21.71
N LEU A 9 -10.04 7.14 21.99
CA LEU A 9 -10.60 6.23 20.99
C LEU A 9 -11.41 6.98 19.92
N LEU A 10 -12.19 7.97 20.32
CA LEU A 10 -12.93 8.83 19.40
C LEU A 10 -11.99 9.65 18.52
N ALA A 11 -10.90 10.19 19.08
CA ALA A 11 -9.92 10.95 18.30
C ALA A 11 -9.25 10.06 17.24
N ILE A 12 -8.85 8.84 17.61
CA ILE A 12 -8.25 7.88 16.68
C ILE A 12 -9.23 7.52 15.57
N SER A 13 -10.49 7.22 15.89
CA SER A 13 -11.49 6.85 14.88
C SER A 13 -11.80 7.99 13.91
N VAL A 14 -11.88 9.23 14.40
CA VAL A 14 -12.09 10.43 13.56
C VAL A 14 -10.90 10.67 12.64
N ILE A 15 -9.66 10.56 13.13
CA ILE A 15 -8.46 10.72 12.30
C ILE A 15 -8.38 9.64 11.21
N SER A 16 -8.62 8.38 11.57
CA SER A 16 -8.63 7.27 10.61
C SER A 16 -9.69 7.44 9.54
N LEU A 17 -10.90 7.88 9.92
CA LEU A 17 -11.99 8.13 8.99
C LEU A 17 -11.68 9.31 8.06
N GLN A 18 -11.17 10.42 8.59
CA GLN A 18 -10.81 11.58 7.79
C GLN A 18 -9.75 11.23 6.75
N ARG A 19 -8.77 10.41 7.12
CA ARG A 19 -7.73 9.93 6.20
C ARG A 19 -8.31 9.06 5.08
N GLN A 20 -9.19 8.12 5.40
CA GLN A 20 -9.83 7.28 4.39
C GLN A 20 -10.64 8.11 3.38
N LEU A 21 -11.37 9.12 3.85
CA LEU A 21 -12.15 10.01 2.99
C LEU A 21 -11.27 10.82 2.03
N ILE A 22 -10.15 11.38 2.52
CA ILE A 22 -9.20 12.12 1.67
C ILE A 22 -8.59 11.18 0.62
N HIS A 23 -8.28 9.94 0.99
CA HIS A 23 -7.65 9.01 0.08
C HIS A 23 -8.59 8.57 -1.06
N ASN A 24 -9.83 8.21 -0.73
CA ASN A 24 -10.82 7.73 -1.71
C ASN A 24 -11.14 8.75 -2.81
N ASN A 25 -11.06 10.05 -2.52
CA ASN A 25 -11.31 11.10 -3.50
C ASN A 25 -10.20 11.23 -4.57
N ASN A 26 -9.00 10.70 -4.33
CA ASN A 26 -7.83 10.94 -5.18
C ASN A 26 -7.47 9.78 -6.13
N VAL A 27 -8.09 8.60 -6.00
CA VAL A 27 -7.71 7.38 -6.76
C VAL A 27 -8.56 7.17 -8.03
N ASN A 28 -9.73 7.81 -8.12
CA ASN A 28 -10.64 7.64 -9.26
C ASN A 28 -10.31 8.54 -10.45
N ARG A 29 -9.09 8.43 -11.01
CA ARG A 29 -8.81 9.01 -12.33
C ARG A 29 -9.33 8.08 -13.42
N THR A 30 -10.30 8.57 -14.18
CA THR A 30 -10.88 7.86 -15.33
C THR A 30 -10.32 8.31 -16.67
N SER A 31 -9.54 9.40 -16.68
CA SER A 31 -8.84 9.90 -17.87
C SER A 31 -7.33 9.95 -17.63
N PHE A 32 -6.58 9.44 -18.59
CA PHE A 32 -5.13 9.55 -18.67
C PHE A 32 -4.76 10.55 -19.77
N ASP A 33 -3.65 11.25 -19.58
CA ASP A 33 -3.08 12.08 -20.62
C ASP A 33 -2.43 11.17 -21.68
N ASN A 34 -2.36 11.63 -22.93
CA ASN A 34 -1.77 10.84 -24.01
C ASN A 34 -0.26 10.59 -23.81
N ASN A 35 0.44 11.48 -23.10
CA ASN A 35 1.89 11.47 -22.98
C ASN A 35 2.32 11.76 -21.54
N TYR A 36 3.37 11.09 -21.08
CA TYR A 36 4.06 11.32 -19.80
C TYR A 36 5.56 11.33 -20.03
N ASP A 37 6.29 12.12 -19.26
CA ASP A 37 7.77 12.13 -19.29
C ASP A 37 8.33 10.94 -18.53
N TYR A 38 7.65 10.53 -17.46
CA TYR A 38 7.99 9.35 -16.67
C TYR A 38 6.74 8.56 -16.33
N ILE A 39 6.83 7.23 -16.51
CA ILE A 39 5.84 6.27 -16.02
C ILE A 39 6.53 5.37 -15.00
N ILE A 40 6.03 5.38 -13.77
CA ILE A 40 6.54 4.60 -12.65
C ILE A 40 5.52 3.51 -12.36
N ILE A 41 5.96 2.26 -12.34
CA ILE A 41 5.12 1.10 -12.10
C ILE A 41 5.45 0.53 -10.72
N GLY A 42 4.47 0.56 -9.82
CA GLY A 42 4.58 0.20 -8.41
C GLY A 42 4.90 1.41 -7.53
N SER A 43 3.99 1.73 -6.61
CA SER A 43 4.11 2.68 -5.50
C SER A 43 4.61 2.00 -4.20
N GLY A 44 5.42 0.94 -4.33
CA GLY A 44 6.18 0.39 -3.21
C GLY A 44 7.25 1.36 -2.70
N SER A 45 8.07 0.94 -1.72
CA SER A 45 9.04 1.82 -1.04
C SER A 45 9.96 2.61 -1.99
N ALA A 46 10.41 1.98 -3.07
CA ALA A 46 11.26 2.65 -4.06
C ALA A 46 10.46 3.58 -4.99
N GLY A 47 9.37 3.09 -5.58
CA GLY A 47 8.59 3.84 -6.57
C GLY A 47 7.93 5.09 -5.99
N ALA A 48 7.42 5.01 -4.75
CA ALA A 48 6.87 6.17 -4.05
C ALA A 48 7.93 7.26 -3.82
N VAL A 49 9.16 6.88 -3.43
CA VAL A 49 10.27 7.82 -3.24
C VAL A 49 10.69 8.44 -4.57
N VAL A 50 10.86 7.64 -5.63
CA VAL A 50 11.24 8.14 -6.96
C VAL A 50 10.19 9.11 -7.50
N ALA A 51 8.90 8.75 -7.43
CA ALA A 51 7.80 9.61 -7.87
C ALA A 51 7.80 10.95 -7.13
N ASN A 52 7.95 10.92 -5.81
CA ASN A 52 8.01 12.12 -4.98
C ASN A 52 9.21 13.01 -5.35
N ARG A 53 10.40 12.41 -5.53
CA ARG A 53 11.62 13.15 -5.87
C ARG A 53 11.53 13.79 -7.26
N LEU A 54 11.03 13.07 -8.26
CA LEU A 54 10.83 13.61 -9.61
C LEU A 54 9.80 14.74 -9.61
N ALA A 55 8.68 14.56 -8.89
CA ALA A 55 7.66 15.59 -8.74
C ALA A 55 8.20 16.84 -8.03
N ALA A 56 9.04 16.68 -7.00
CA ALA A 56 9.64 17.80 -6.28
C ALA A 56 10.76 18.50 -7.08
N TYR A 57 11.49 17.77 -7.93
CA TYR A 57 12.57 18.33 -8.74
C TYR A 57 12.06 19.36 -9.75
N ASN A 58 10.93 19.08 -10.42
CA ASN A 58 10.35 20.00 -11.39
C ASN A 58 8.84 19.81 -11.53
N SER A 59 8.09 20.33 -10.55
CA SER A 59 6.64 20.12 -10.43
C SER A 59 5.79 20.74 -11.55
N SER A 60 6.34 21.67 -12.33
CA SER A 60 5.60 22.39 -13.38
C SER A 60 5.90 21.91 -14.80
N SER A 61 7.02 21.20 -15.01
CA SER A 61 7.45 20.81 -16.36
C SER A 61 7.33 19.31 -16.64
N LEU A 62 7.32 18.46 -15.61
CA LEU A 62 7.28 17.01 -15.78
C LEU A 62 5.87 16.46 -15.55
N ARG A 63 5.37 15.70 -16.52
CA ARG A 63 4.18 14.86 -16.36
C ARG A 63 4.61 13.46 -15.94
N ILE A 64 4.26 13.11 -14.71
CA ILE A 64 4.63 11.84 -14.09
C ILE A 64 3.36 11.02 -13.85
N LEU A 65 3.34 9.79 -14.35
CA LEU A 65 2.29 8.80 -14.07
C LEU A 65 2.86 7.76 -13.11
N LEU A 66 2.21 7.58 -11.95
CA LEU A 66 2.48 6.49 -11.02
C LEU A 66 1.32 5.49 -11.09
N LEU A 67 1.62 4.26 -11.46
CA LEU A 67 0.66 3.16 -11.51
C LEU A 67 0.92 2.25 -10.32
N GLU A 68 -0.11 1.99 -9.53
CA GLU A 68 -0.10 1.03 -8.43
C GLU A 68 -1.21 0.01 -8.70
N ALA A 69 -0.90 -1.29 -8.56
CA ALA A 69 -1.87 -2.35 -8.79
C ALA A 69 -2.80 -2.53 -7.59
N GLY A 70 -2.27 -2.27 -6.39
CA GLY A 70 -3.01 -2.29 -5.15
C GLY A 70 -3.97 -1.11 -4.99
N GLY A 71 -4.79 -1.23 -3.96
CA GLY A 71 -5.71 -0.19 -3.54
C GLY A 71 -5.09 0.82 -2.59
N PRO A 72 -5.91 1.75 -2.09
CA PRO A 72 -5.54 2.57 -0.95
C PRO A 72 -5.14 1.74 0.26
N GLN A 73 -4.20 2.24 1.06
CA GLN A 73 -3.79 1.58 2.30
C GLN A 73 -4.99 1.38 3.24
N SER A 74 -5.05 0.23 3.92
CA SER A 74 -6.10 -0.07 4.88
C SER A 74 -5.71 0.39 6.29
N VAL A 75 -6.70 0.50 7.20
CA VAL A 75 -6.43 0.78 8.62
C VAL A 75 -5.57 -0.32 9.26
N VAL A 76 -5.66 -1.55 8.74
CA VAL A 76 -4.87 -2.68 9.23
C VAL A 76 -3.38 -2.49 8.93
N SER A 77 -3.02 -1.91 7.77
CA SER A 77 -1.60 -1.62 7.45
C SER A 77 -0.96 -0.52 8.31
N ASP A 78 -1.76 0.35 8.91
CA ASP A 78 -1.23 1.40 9.81
C ASP A 78 -0.82 0.84 11.17
N MET A 79 -1.22 -0.39 11.50
CA MET A 79 -1.01 -1.03 12.81
C MET A 79 0.05 -2.13 12.70
N PRO A 80 1.32 -1.91 13.11
CA PRO A 80 2.39 -2.89 12.94
C PRO A 80 2.08 -4.27 13.54
N GLY A 81 1.40 -4.30 14.69
CA GLY A 81 0.99 -5.54 15.35
C GLY A 81 -0.04 -6.38 14.58
N LEU A 82 -0.72 -5.80 13.59
CA LEU A 82 -1.71 -6.49 12.76
C LEU A 82 -1.16 -6.98 11.42
N THR A 83 0.14 -6.80 11.14
CA THR A 83 0.79 -7.28 9.91
C THR A 83 0.45 -8.73 9.54
N PRO A 84 0.33 -9.70 10.48
CA PRO A 84 -0.05 -11.07 10.13
C PRO A 84 -1.40 -11.20 9.42
N TRP A 85 -2.34 -10.26 9.65
CA TRP A 85 -3.66 -10.25 9.01
C TRP A 85 -3.63 -9.80 7.54
N LEU A 86 -2.55 -9.16 7.09
CA LEU A 86 -2.40 -8.73 5.70
C LEU A 86 -1.97 -9.88 4.79
N VAL A 87 -1.31 -10.89 5.35
CA VAL A 87 -0.81 -12.04 4.61
C VAL A 87 -1.98 -12.85 4.05
N GLY A 88 -2.05 -12.99 2.72
CA GLY A 88 -3.18 -13.63 2.04
C GLY A 88 -4.45 -12.78 1.93
N SER A 89 -4.40 -11.49 2.27
CA SER A 89 -5.49 -10.54 1.96
C SER A 89 -5.38 -10.03 0.52
N GLU A 90 -6.25 -9.09 0.14
CA GLU A 90 -6.18 -8.36 -1.14
C GLU A 90 -4.94 -7.47 -1.28
N MET A 91 -4.27 -7.14 -0.16
CA MET A 91 -3.02 -6.37 -0.15
C MET A 91 -1.77 -7.26 -0.26
N ASP A 92 -1.94 -8.57 -0.42
CA ASP A 92 -0.84 -9.50 -0.68
C ASP A 92 -0.94 -9.98 -2.13
N TRP A 93 0.16 -9.98 -2.90
CA TRP A 93 0.22 -10.64 -4.21
C TRP A 93 0.07 -12.17 -4.12
N GLN A 94 0.15 -12.71 -2.91
CA GLN A 94 -0.09 -14.12 -2.59
C GLN A 94 0.85 -15.09 -3.33
N TYR A 95 2.08 -14.67 -3.61
CA TYR A 95 3.05 -15.55 -4.24
C TYR A 95 3.33 -16.79 -3.38
N LEU A 96 3.50 -17.90 -4.08
CA LEU A 96 3.93 -19.17 -3.51
C LEU A 96 5.20 -19.60 -4.23
N THR A 97 6.19 -20.10 -3.49
CA THR A 97 7.34 -20.75 -4.11
C THR A 97 6.90 -21.95 -4.95
N VAL A 98 7.76 -22.42 -5.85
CA VAL A 98 7.66 -23.81 -6.32
C VAL A 98 7.82 -24.78 -5.13
N PRO A 99 7.34 -26.05 -5.23
CA PRO A 99 7.58 -27.04 -4.19
C PRO A 99 9.06 -27.15 -3.84
N GLN A 100 9.38 -27.10 -2.55
CA GLN A 100 10.74 -27.14 -2.03
C GLN A 100 11.09 -28.56 -1.56
N THR A 101 12.27 -29.07 -1.92
CA THR A 101 12.67 -30.43 -1.55
C THR A 101 13.13 -30.55 -0.09
N ASN A 102 13.84 -29.54 0.40
CA ASN A 102 14.55 -29.62 1.69
C ASN A 102 13.93 -28.74 2.79
N ILE A 103 12.96 -27.88 2.45
CA ILE A 103 12.28 -26.97 3.38
C ILE A 103 10.78 -26.99 3.09
N GLY A 104 9.99 -26.40 3.99
CA GLY A 104 8.55 -26.23 3.75
C GLY A 104 7.71 -27.49 3.99
N GLN A 105 8.25 -28.51 4.66
CA GLN A 105 7.55 -29.78 4.94
C GLN A 105 6.23 -29.61 5.72
N ALA A 106 6.12 -28.54 6.53
CA ALA A 106 4.90 -28.21 7.26
C ALA A 106 3.86 -27.43 6.43
N PHE A 107 4.21 -27.02 5.21
CA PHE A 107 3.34 -26.26 4.32
C PHE A 107 2.75 -27.16 3.23
N ARG A 108 1.52 -26.85 2.82
CA ARG A 108 0.81 -27.59 1.78
C ARG A 108 1.65 -27.63 0.49
N ASP A 109 1.78 -28.81 -0.10
CA ASP A 109 2.54 -29.08 -1.33
C ASP A 109 4.02 -28.66 -1.26
N HIS A 110 4.58 -28.51 -0.05
CA HIS A 110 5.92 -27.98 0.20
C HIS A 110 6.16 -26.58 -0.39
N ARG A 111 5.09 -25.77 -0.52
CA ARG A 111 5.14 -24.41 -1.07
C ARG A 111 5.04 -23.38 0.05
N ILE A 112 6.00 -22.48 0.09
CA ILE A 112 6.09 -21.44 1.12
C ILE A 112 5.48 -20.16 0.56
N ARG A 113 4.66 -19.48 1.37
CA ARG A 113 4.12 -18.16 1.01
C ARG A 113 5.23 -17.12 1.01
N GLN A 114 5.22 -16.26 0.00
CA GLN A 114 6.13 -15.13 -0.16
C GLN A 114 5.29 -13.84 -0.18
N PRO A 115 4.92 -13.30 1.00
CA PRO A 115 4.06 -12.13 1.06
C PRO A 115 4.73 -10.96 0.34
N LYS A 116 3.97 -10.28 -0.52
CA LYS A 116 4.39 -9.05 -1.17
C LYS A 116 3.23 -8.09 -1.17
N GLY A 117 3.49 -6.85 -0.73
CA GLY A 117 2.56 -5.74 -0.95
C GLY A 117 2.54 -5.30 -2.40
#